data_AF-A0A645A2B7-F1
#
_entry.id   AF-A0A645A2B7-F1
#
_cell.length_a   1.000
_cell.length_b   1.000
_cell.length_c   1.000
_cell.angle_alpha   90.00
_cell.angle_beta   90.00
_cell.angle_gamma   90.00
#
_symmetry.space_group_name_H-M   'P 1'
#
loop_
_entity.id
_entity.type
_entity.pdbx_description
1 polymer ?
#
loop_
_entity_poly.entity_id
_entity_poly.type
_entity_poly.pdbx_seq_one_letter_code
_entity_poly.pdbx_strand_id
1 'polypeptide(L)'
;MVGRAFKLPESSTVLTYADAAGIESYAAGYLGTMKERGYITDVGADNRFRPTKPITRAELVNLLNNMIDTLIQQSGDYSTGTSGTLMVNAANGATLKGMTIGGDLIIAPGVTGGVVLQDVTLSGTIRNLGSAPVEQYASTPGEVPETTTTTPETVPALNWTYITGPDGKKVPYFAGVPVNTFGSGSFYWNAAGRLTYSGTDFTTRFGIDVSAYQNRAISNKTIDWNAAKNDGVEFAFVRIGLRGTSTGGLNADGFYAQNIDGAMAAGIDTGVYFFSQAITVAEAVEEANYVISLLGGRTLTGPVAYDWEMHDSTYRVYGTSSAMATACAKAFCQTIEAAGYKAMVYTSSYVAYNKFDLSVLSDYPIWYPEYKSADSTALYPQLYYRPNYWQFTSKGSVAGLSSSVDCNLQFIPN
;
A
#
# COMPACT_ATOMS: atom_id res chain seq x y z
N MET A 1 -40.68 -10.10 1.75
CA MET A 1 -40.62 -8.97 2.70
C MET A 1 -39.18 -8.53 2.97
N VAL A 2 -38.30 -9.42 3.44
CA VAL A 2 -36.90 -9.08 3.75
C VAL A 2 -36.16 -8.43 2.56
N GLY A 3 -36.25 -8.99 1.35
CA GLY A 3 -35.60 -8.40 0.18
C GLY A 3 -36.03 -6.96 -0.11
N ARG A 4 -37.31 -6.63 0.08
CA ARG A 4 -37.83 -5.26 -0.05
C ARG A 4 -37.39 -4.35 1.11
N ALA A 5 -37.43 -4.87 2.34
CA ALA A 5 -37.02 -4.11 3.53
C ALA A 5 -35.55 -3.68 3.45
N PHE A 6 -34.70 -4.52 2.87
CA PHE A 6 -33.29 -4.24 2.63
C PHE A 6 -33.01 -3.61 1.26
N LYS A 7 -34.05 -3.29 0.48
CA LYS A 7 -33.95 -2.75 -0.88
C LYS A 7 -32.98 -3.55 -1.77
N LEU A 8 -32.98 -4.88 -1.69
CA LEU A 8 -32.12 -5.72 -2.51
C LEU A 8 -32.49 -5.57 -3.99
N PRO A 9 -31.53 -5.66 -4.93
CA PRO A 9 -31.86 -5.72 -6.35
C PRO A 9 -32.63 -7.02 -6.65
N GLU A 10 -33.43 -7.00 -7.71
CA GLU A 10 -34.08 -8.20 -8.23
C GLU A 10 -33.18 -8.86 -9.28
N SER A 11 -33.01 -10.18 -9.19
CA SER A 11 -32.24 -10.98 -10.15
C SER A 11 -33.19 -11.76 -11.06
N SER A 12 -32.80 -11.95 -12.32
CA SER A 12 -33.50 -12.83 -13.27
C SER A 12 -33.08 -14.31 -13.16
N THR A 13 -32.23 -14.65 -12.19
CA THR A 13 -31.72 -16.02 -12.02
C THR A 13 -32.83 -17.01 -11.70
N VAL A 14 -32.78 -18.16 -12.39
CA VAL A 14 -33.75 -19.24 -12.21
C VAL A 14 -33.60 -19.87 -10.82
N LEU A 15 -34.69 -19.85 -10.05
CA LEU A 15 -34.75 -20.48 -8.74
C LEU A 15 -34.83 -22.00 -8.89
N THR A 16 -33.74 -22.70 -8.55
CA THR A 16 -33.68 -24.18 -8.62
C THR A 16 -34.22 -24.91 -7.38
N TYR A 17 -35.16 -24.30 -6.64
CA TYR A 17 -35.81 -24.98 -5.51
C TYR A 17 -36.82 -26.01 -6.00
N ALA A 18 -36.94 -27.14 -5.30
CA ALA A 18 -37.86 -28.22 -5.66
C ALA A 18 -39.35 -27.82 -5.59
N ASP A 19 -39.65 -26.68 -4.97
CA ASP A 19 -40.98 -26.06 -4.88
C ASP A 19 -41.03 -24.63 -5.44
N ALA A 20 -40.12 -24.28 -6.36
CA ALA A 20 -40.04 -22.97 -6.97
C ALA A 20 -41.35 -22.54 -7.67
N ALA A 21 -42.16 -23.48 -8.16
CA ALA A 21 -43.46 -23.19 -8.76
C ALA A 21 -44.48 -22.58 -7.78
N GLY A 22 -44.28 -22.75 -6.47
CA GLY A 22 -45.11 -22.13 -5.43
C GLY A 22 -44.63 -20.73 -5.01
N ILE A 23 -43.56 -20.21 -5.60
CA ILE A 23 -43.01 -18.89 -5.29
C ILE A 23 -43.76 -17.84 -6.10
N GLU A 24 -44.35 -16.88 -5.41
CA GLU A 24 -45.03 -15.75 -6.03
C GLU A 24 -44.08 -14.90 -6.88
N SER A 25 -44.56 -14.46 -8.04
CA SER A 25 -43.75 -13.72 -9.03
C SER A 25 -43.11 -12.46 -8.45
N TYR A 26 -43.82 -11.77 -7.56
CA TYR A 26 -43.34 -10.55 -6.91
C TYR A 26 -42.14 -10.76 -5.95
N ALA A 27 -41.87 -12.02 -5.57
CA ALA A 27 -40.80 -12.40 -4.65
C ALA A 27 -39.63 -13.08 -5.36
N ALA A 28 -39.87 -13.64 -6.56
CA ALA A 28 -38.89 -14.44 -7.29
C ALA A 28 -37.57 -13.69 -7.52
N GLY A 29 -37.63 -12.43 -7.94
CA GLY A 29 -36.44 -11.63 -8.20
C GLY A 29 -35.56 -11.41 -6.97
N TYR A 30 -36.16 -11.08 -5.82
CA TYR A 30 -35.44 -10.91 -4.56
C TYR A 30 -34.81 -12.22 -4.07
N LEU A 31 -35.50 -13.34 -4.26
CA LEU A 31 -34.98 -14.65 -3.87
C LEU A 31 -33.82 -15.08 -4.76
N GLY A 32 -33.83 -14.70 -6.05
CA GLY A 32 -32.69 -14.92 -6.94
C GLY A 32 -31.43 -14.26 -6.39
N THR A 33 -31.52 -12.98 -6.03
CA THR A 33 -30.42 -12.22 -5.42
C THR A 33 -29.97 -12.82 -4.09
N MET A 34 -30.91 -13.21 -3.23
CA MET A 34 -30.58 -13.83 -1.93
C MET A 34 -29.86 -15.16 -2.09
N LYS A 35 -30.20 -15.93 -3.12
CA LYS A 35 -29.54 -17.19 -3.43
C LYS A 35 -28.12 -16.98 -3.96
N GLU A 36 -27.94 -16.08 -4.93
CA GLU A 36 -26.62 -15.75 -5.50
C GLU A 36 -25.63 -15.30 -4.42
N ARG A 37 -26.12 -14.54 -3.44
CA ARG A 37 -25.32 -14.03 -2.32
C ARG A 37 -25.19 -15.01 -1.16
N GLY A 38 -25.78 -16.21 -1.26
CA GLY A 38 -25.68 -17.24 -0.23
C GLY A 38 -26.42 -16.92 1.08
N TYR A 39 -27.43 -16.05 1.06
CA TYR A 39 -28.16 -15.63 2.26
C TYR A 39 -29.12 -16.71 2.77
N ILE A 40 -29.68 -17.52 1.85
CA ILE A 40 -30.61 -18.60 2.17
C ILE A 40 -29.82 -19.92 2.16
N THR A 41 -29.62 -20.51 3.34
CA THR A 41 -28.81 -21.73 3.52
C THR A 41 -29.59 -22.90 4.14
N ASP A 42 -30.84 -22.69 4.53
CA ASP A 42 -31.66 -23.58 5.37
C ASP A 42 -32.75 -24.36 4.61
N VAL A 43 -32.58 -24.53 3.29
CA VAL A 43 -33.57 -25.25 2.44
C VAL A 43 -33.62 -26.76 2.67
N GLY A 44 -32.73 -27.31 3.49
CA GLY A 44 -32.67 -28.74 3.82
C GLY A 44 -32.17 -29.62 2.67
N ALA A 45 -32.00 -30.91 2.94
CA ALA A 45 -31.56 -31.90 1.93
C ALA A 45 -32.61 -32.13 0.81
N ASP A 46 -33.85 -31.72 1.04
CA ASP A 46 -34.94 -31.77 0.06
C ASP A 46 -34.97 -30.54 -0.87
N ASN A 47 -34.09 -29.54 -0.65
CA ASN A 47 -33.93 -28.35 -1.49
C ASN A 47 -35.25 -27.58 -1.71
N ARG A 48 -36.05 -27.41 -0.64
CA ARG A 48 -37.34 -26.71 -0.68
C ARG A 48 -37.26 -25.34 -0.01
N PHE A 49 -37.82 -24.32 -0.65
CA PHE A 49 -37.94 -22.96 -0.12
C PHE A 49 -39.14 -22.79 0.82
N ARG A 50 -40.21 -23.58 0.64
CA ARG A 50 -41.43 -23.60 1.47
C ARG A 50 -42.18 -22.26 1.49
N PRO A 51 -42.58 -21.70 0.31
CA PRO A 51 -43.11 -20.34 0.19
C PRO A 51 -44.43 -20.06 0.94
N THR A 52 -45.21 -21.11 1.24
CA THR A 52 -46.51 -20.99 1.95
C THR A 52 -46.41 -21.25 3.45
N LYS A 53 -45.23 -21.62 3.96
CA LYS A 53 -45.02 -21.84 5.39
C LYS A 53 -44.57 -20.53 6.06
N PRO A 54 -45.02 -20.25 7.29
CA PRO A 54 -44.51 -19.13 8.05
C PRO A 54 -42.99 -19.28 8.27
N ILE A 55 -42.24 -18.21 8.03
CA ILE A 55 -40.83 -18.13 8.42
C ILE A 55 -40.72 -18.18 9.94
N THR A 56 -39.83 -19.02 10.45
CA THR A 56 -39.53 -19.12 11.88
C THR A 56 -38.55 -18.03 12.32
N ARG A 57 -38.48 -17.80 13.64
CA ARG A 57 -37.49 -16.87 14.21
C ARG A 57 -36.05 -17.32 13.92
N ALA A 58 -35.79 -18.63 13.91
CA ALA A 58 -34.46 -19.17 13.66
C ALA A 58 -34.02 -18.98 12.19
N GLU A 59 -34.91 -19.26 11.24
CA GLU A 59 -34.66 -19.03 9.81
C GLU A 59 -34.42 -17.54 9.52
N LEU A 60 -35.21 -16.65 10.15
CA LEU A 60 -34.99 -15.21 10.02
C LEU A 60 -33.65 -14.75 10.63
N VAL A 61 -33.26 -15.28 11.78
CA VAL A 61 -31.96 -14.95 12.41
C VAL A 61 -30.80 -15.46 11.54
N ASN A 62 -30.89 -16.68 11.02
CA ASN A 62 -29.87 -17.24 10.11
C ASN A 62 -29.75 -16.39 8.85
N LEU A 63 -30.89 -16.03 8.25
CA LEU A 63 -30.92 -15.15 7.08
C LEU A 63 -30.23 -13.82 7.36
N LEU A 64 -30.54 -13.16 8.48
CA LEU A 64 -29.92 -11.88 8.84
C LEU A 64 -28.42 -12.03 9.17
N ASN A 65 -28.02 -13.12 9.81
CA ASN A 65 -26.62 -13.41 10.13
C ASN A 65 -25.78 -13.67 8.86
N ASN A 66 -26.38 -14.30 7.85
CA ASN A 66 -25.73 -14.48 6.54
C ASN A 66 -25.69 -13.17 5.73
N MET A 67 -26.64 -12.26 5.98
CA MET A 67 -26.73 -10.98 5.27
C MET A 67 -25.80 -9.90 5.84
N ILE A 68 -25.55 -9.90 7.15
CA ILE A 68 -24.84 -8.84 7.87
C ILE A 68 -23.60 -9.46 8.54
N ASP A 69 -22.42 -9.11 8.04
CA ASP A 69 -21.15 -9.58 8.57
C ASP A 69 -20.73 -8.79 9.82
N THR A 70 -20.94 -7.47 9.79
CA THR A 70 -20.59 -6.58 10.91
C THR A 70 -21.75 -5.66 11.27
N LEU A 71 -22.10 -5.59 12.55
CA LEU A 71 -23.17 -4.74 13.08
C LEU A 71 -22.62 -3.71 14.08
N ILE A 72 -22.80 -2.42 13.79
CA ILE A 72 -22.45 -1.31 14.67
C ILE A 72 -23.72 -0.84 15.40
N GLN A 73 -23.76 -0.98 16.73
CA GLN A 73 -24.92 -0.59 17.56
C GLN A 73 -24.64 0.59 18.50
N GLN A 74 -23.39 1.03 18.57
CA GLN A 74 -22.97 2.16 19.41
C GLN A 74 -22.36 3.24 18.53
N SER A 75 -22.56 4.50 18.91
CA SER A 75 -21.95 5.62 18.20
C SER A 75 -20.49 5.76 18.58
N GLY A 76 -19.64 6.02 17.60
CA GLY A 76 -18.20 6.15 17.79
C GLY A 76 -17.44 6.03 16.48
N ASP A 77 -16.12 5.95 16.60
CA ASP A 77 -15.19 5.78 15.49
C ASP A 77 -14.85 4.29 15.30
N TYR A 78 -14.90 3.83 14.05
CA TYR A 78 -14.63 2.45 13.67
C TYR A 78 -13.61 2.44 12.53
N SER A 79 -12.60 1.57 12.62
CA SER A 79 -11.52 1.49 11.62
C SER A 79 -11.16 0.05 11.21
N THR A 80 -11.88 -0.94 11.70
CA THR A 80 -11.65 -2.35 11.37
C THR A 80 -12.50 -2.76 10.19
N GLY A 81 -11.89 -3.13 9.06
CA GLY A 81 -12.63 -3.58 7.88
C GLY A 81 -13.46 -4.84 8.11
N THR A 82 -14.41 -5.10 7.21
CA THR A 82 -15.25 -6.31 7.18
C THR A 82 -15.24 -6.90 5.78
N SER A 83 -15.19 -8.24 5.69
CA SER A 83 -15.25 -8.94 4.40
C SER A 83 -16.64 -8.92 3.76
N GLY A 84 -17.68 -8.65 4.54
CA GLY A 84 -19.07 -8.70 4.08
C GLY A 84 -19.80 -7.38 4.29
N THR A 85 -21.12 -7.48 4.39
CA THR A 85 -22.00 -6.33 4.58
C THR A 85 -21.82 -5.73 5.97
N LEU A 86 -21.67 -4.42 6.05
CA LEU A 86 -21.68 -3.67 7.31
C LEU A 86 -23.05 -3.03 7.53
N MET A 87 -23.63 -3.15 8.73
CA MET A 87 -24.84 -2.44 9.12
C MET A 87 -24.59 -1.48 10.29
N VAL A 88 -24.95 -0.21 10.11
CA VAL A 88 -24.99 0.80 11.18
C VAL A 88 -26.41 0.89 11.74
N ASN A 89 -26.55 0.58 13.02
CA ASN A 89 -27.77 0.70 13.82
C ASN A 89 -27.48 1.43 15.15
N ALA A 90 -26.66 2.47 15.09
CA ALA A 90 -26.36 3.36 16.21
C ALA A 90 -27.21 4.63 16.07
N ALA A 91 -28.05 4.94 17.06
CA ALA A 91 -29.03 6.02 16.96
C ALA A 91 -28.40 7.38 16.58
N ASN A 92 -27.23 7.71 17.14
CA ASN A 92 -26.51 8.97 16.85
C ASN A 92 -25.51 8.84 15.70
N GLY A 93 -25.61 7.81 14.86
CA GLY A 93 -24.70 7.58 13.73
C GLY A 93 -23.35 7.01 14.16
N ALA A 94 -22.39 6.95 13.24
CA ALA A 94 -21.05 6.43 13.44
C ALA A 94 -20.06 6.99 12.42
N THR A 95 -18.79 7.08 12.79
CA THR A 95 -17.70 7.44 11.88
C THR A 95 -16.92 6.20 11.48
N LEU A 96 -16.89 5.89 10.20
CA LEU A 96 -16.13 4.78 9.63
C LEU A 96 -14.86 5.36 9.01
N LYS A 97 -13.66 4.94 9.45
CA LYS A 97 -12.37 5.55 9.11
C LYS A 97 -11.42 4.52 8.50
N GLY A 98 -11.01 4.71 7.25
CA GLY A 98 -10.02 3.84 6.59
C GLY A 98 -10.46 2.37 6.49
N MET A 99 -11.77 2.11 6.52
CA MET A 99 -12.31 0.76 6.52
C MET A 99 -12.48 0.25 5.10
N THR A 100 -12.17 -1.03 4.87
CA THR A 100 -12.67 -1.75 3.69
C THR A 100 -13.91 -2.53 4.08
N ILE A 101 -15.01 -2.31 3.37
CA ILE A 101 -16.28 -3.03 3.50
C ILE A 101 -16.45 -3.85 2.22
N GLY A 102 -16.29 -5.16 2.32
CA GLY A 102 -16.36 -6.08 1.18
C GLY A 102 -17.77 -6.32 0.65
N GLY A 103 -18.82 -5.94 1.39
CA GLY A 103 -20.22 -6.03 0.99
C GLY A 103 -20.92 -4.67 0.89
N ASP A 104 -22.25 -4.66 1.10
CA ASP A 104 -23.04 -3.42 1.14
C ASP A 104 -22.81 -2.68 2.49
N LEU A 105 -23.02 -1.35 2.51
CA LEU A 105 -23.13 -0.58 3.74
C LEU A 105 -24.61 -0.25 3.96
N ILE A 106 -25.20 -0.75 5.04
CA ILE A 106 -26.62 -0.54 5.36
C ILE A 106 -26.73 0.41 6.55
N ILE A 107 -27.57 1.43 6.42
CA ILE A 107 -27.88 2.34 7.53
C ILE A 107 -29.34 2.11 7.92
N ALA A 108 -29.53 1.68 9.17
CA ALA A 108 -30.83 1.33 9.69
C ALA A 108 -31.77 2.55 9.76
N PRO A 109 -33.10 2.36 9.61
CA PRO A 109 -34.06 3.47 9.60
C PRO A 109 -34.11 4.27 10.91
N GLY A 110 -33.68 3.68 12.04
CA GLY A 110 -33.65 4.33 13.35
C GLY A 110 -32.40 5.19 13.63
N VAL A 111 -31.47 5.27 12.68
CA VAL A 111 -30.30 6.15 12.78
C VAL A 111 -30.75 7.57 12.45
N THR A 112 -30.53 8.50 13.38
CA THR A 112 -30.90 9.91 13.22
C THR A 112 -29.67 10.82 13.19
N GLY A 113 -28.58 10.42 13.85
CA GLY A 113 -27.27 11.07 13.71
C GLY A 113 -26.55 10.68 12.43
N GLY A 114 -25.61 11.52 11.98
CA GLY A 114 -24.92 11.33 10.71
C GLY A 114 -24.00 10.11 10.68
N VAL A 115 -23.95 9.44 9.53
CA VAL A 115 -22.95 8.40 9.26
C VAL A 115 -21.85 9.01 8.42
N VAL A 116 -20.66 9.07 8.99
CA VAL A 116 -19.49 9.72 8.39
C VAL A 116 -18.58 8.64 7.82
N LEU A 117 -18.30 8.69 6.52
CA LEU A 117 -17.39 7.77 5.84
C LEU A 117 -16.10 8.52 5.53
N GLN A 118 -15.06 8.27 6.30
CA GLN A 118 -13.74 8.85 6.10
C GLN A 118 -12.80 7.82 5.48
N ASP A 119 -12.42 8.01 4.22
CA ASP A 119 -11.49 7.11 3.51
C ASP A 119 -11.94 5.63 3.50
N VAL A 120 -13.25 5.39 3.43
CA VAL A 120 -13.85 4.04 3.41
C VAL A 120 -13.91 3.50 1.98
N THR A 121 -13.39 2.29 1.78
CA THR A 121 -13.54 1.53 0.53
C THR A 121 -14.75 0.60 0.63
N LEU A 122 -15.72 0.74 -0.27
CA LEU A 122 -16.94 -0.07 -0.30
C LEU A 122 -17.02 -0.84 -1.61
N SER A 123 -17.04 -2.17 -1.54
CA SER A 123 -17.20 -3.03 -2.73
C SER A 123 -18.66 -3.18 -3.17
N GLY A 124 -19.61 -2.93 -2.26
CA GLY A 124 -21.04 -2.91 -2.52
C GLY A 124 -21.64 -1.52 -2.66
N THR A 125 -22.88 -1.37 -2.24
CA THR A 125 -23.67 -0.13 -2.32
C THR A 125 -24.05 0.39 -0.95
N ILE A 126 -24.17 1.70 -0.81
CA ILE A 126 -24.72 2.32 0.40
C ILE A 126 -26.25 2.27 0.31
N ARG A 127 -26.88 1.60 1.29
CA ARG A 127 -28.33 1.50 1.43
C ARG A 127 -28.77 2.25 2.68
N ASN A 128 -29.13 3.52 2.49
CA ASN A 128 -29.79 4.28 3.54
C ASN A 128 -31.28 3.91 3.59
N LEU A 129 -31.67 3.25 4.68
CA LEU A 129 -33.05 2.81 4.90
C LEU A 129 -33.85 3.85 5.71
N GLY A 130 -33.21 4.92 6.20
CA GLY A 130 -33.83 6.03 6.91
C GLY A 130 -33.55 7.38 6.25
N SER A 131 -33.48 8.42 7.07
CA SER A 131 -33.17 9.80 6.65
C SER A 131 -31.87 10.33 7.24
N ALA A 132 -31.05 9.46 7.87
CA ALA A 132 -29.76 9.85 8.42
C ALA A 132 -28.91 10.53 7.33
N PRO A 133 -28.28 11.68 7.59
CA PRO A 133 -27.31 12.23 6.66
C PRO A 133 -26.13 11.27 6.55
N VAL A 134 -25.72 10.97 5.31
CA VAL A 134 -24.52 10.18 5.04
C VAL A 134 -23.52 11.10 4.40
N GLU A 135 -22.44 11.35 5.12
CA GLU A 135 -21.41 12.29 4.69
C GLU A 135 -20.16 11.50 4.39
N GLN A 136 -19.83 11.43 3.10
CA GLN A 136 -18.59 10.80 2.67
C GLN A 136 -17.52 11.86 2.55
N TYR A 137 -16.53 11.77 3.43
CA TYR A 137 -15.32 12.56 3.38
C TYR A 137 -14.23 11.66 2.80
N ALA A 138 -13.94 11.84 1.52
CA ALA A 138 -12.58 11.57 1.10
C ALA A 138 -11.73 12.69 1.68
N SER A 139 -10.61 12.38 2.32
CA SER A 139 -9.59 13.39 2.54
C SER A 139 -9.17 13.94 1.17
N THR A 140 -9.60 15.16 0.82
CA THR A 140 -9.58 15.70 -0.54
C THR A 140 -8.14 15.81 -1.09
N PRO A 141 -7.79 15.11 -2.19
CA PRO A 141 -6.83 15.60 -3.17
C PRO A 141 -7.57 16.61 -4.09
N GLY A 142 -6.93 17.70 -4.50
CA GLY A 142 -7.53 18.69 -5.40
C GLY A 142 -8.06 18.08 -6.72
N GLU A 143 -9.04 18.76 -7.32
CA GLU A 143 -9.71 18.43 -8.60
C GLU A 143 -8.95 17.48 -9.55
N VAL A 144 -9.54 16.31 -9.80
CA VAL A 144 -9.20 15.43 -10.93
C VAL A 144 -10.26 15.62 -12.02
N PRO A 145 -9.89 16.07 -13.23
CA PRO A 145 -10.80 16.08 -14.36
C PRO A 145 -11.21 14.65 -14.75
N GLU A 146 -12.45 14.53 -15.19
CA GLU A 146 -13.09 13.36 -15.79
C GLU A 146 -12.16 12.42 -16.57
N THR A 147 -12.38 11.12 -16.40
CA THR A 147 -11.80 10.02 -17.19
C THR A 147 -11.94 10.26 -18.69
N THR A 148 -10.95 10.92 -19.29
CA THR A 148 -10.72 10.85 -20.73
C THR A 148 -10.13 9.49 -21.06
N THR A 149 -10.78 8.81 -21.99
CA THR A 149 -10.36 7.56 -22.63
C THR A 149 -8.88 7.67 -23.04
N THR A 150 -7.98 7.00 -22.33
CA THR A 150 -6.55 7.09 -22.62
C THR A 150 -6.24 6.42 -23.95
N THR A 151 -5.74 7.22 -24.90
CA THR A 151 -4.92 6.68 -25.98
C THR A 151 -3.71 6.00 -25.32
N PRO A 152 -3.29 4.78 -25.70
CA PRO A 152 -2.16 4.12 -25.06
C PRO A 152 -0.93 5.01 -25.15
N GLU A 153 -0.32 5.34 -24.02
CA GLU A 153 0.95 6.04 -23.98
C GLU A 153 2.02 5.14 -24.62
N THR A 154 2.49 5.52 -25.81
CA THR A 154 3.43 4.70 -26.59
C THR A 154 4.86 5.01 -26.18
N VAL A 155 5.35 4.33 -25.15
CA VAL A 155 6.77 4.35 -24.78
C VAL A 155 7.52 3.33 -25.65
N PRO A 156 8.56 3.71 -26.41
CA PRO A 156 9.31 2.77 -27.25
C PRO A 156 9.89 1.60 -26.45
N ALA A 157 9.83 0.40 -27.01
CA ALA A 157 10.40 -0.79 -26.38
C ALA A 157 11.93 -0.67 -26.25
N LEU A 158 12.47 -1.17 -25.14
CA LEU A 158 13.90 -1.21 -24.88
C LEU A 158 14.51 -2.50 -25.44
N ASN A 159 15.66 -2.39 -26.11
CA ASN A 159 16.42 -3.53 -26.64
C ASN A 159 17.73 -3.66 -25.87
N TRP A 160 17.76 -4.54 -24.86
CA TRP A 160 18.92 -4.72 -24.00
C TRP A 160 19.89 -5.77 -24.53
N THR A 161 21.18 -5.48 -24.41
CA THR A 161 22.24 -6.49 -24.48
C THR A 161 22.43 -7.14 -23.12
N TYR A 162 22.78 -8.41 -23.07
CA TYR A 162 22.97 -9.14 -21.80
C TYR A 162 24.40 -9.66 -21.68
N ILE A 163 24.91 -9.65 -20.46
CA ILE A 163 26.16 -10.29 -20.03
C ILE A 163 25.87 -11.38 -19.00
N THR A 164 26.87 -12.22 -18.73
CA THR A 164 26.83 -13.16 -17.61
C THR A 164 27.39 -12.47 -16.36
N GLY A 165 26.55 -12.32 -15.34
CA GLY A 165 26.92 -11.75 -14.05
C GLY A 165 27.78 -12.69 -13.20
N PRO A 166 28.30 -12.20 -12.05
CA PRO A 166 29.21 -12.96 -11.18
C PRO A 166 28.61 -14.25 -10.62
N ASP A 167 27.29 -14.34 -10.51
CA ASP A 167 26.54 -15.51 -10.06
C ASP A 167 26.07 -16.43 -11.21
N GLY A 168 26.55 -16.17 -12.44
CA GLY A 168 26.17 -16.91 -13.63
C GLY A 168 24.83 -16.50 -14.24
N LYS A 169 24.12 -15.53 -13.65
CA LYS A 169 22.82 -15.07 -14.19
C LYS A 169 23.01 -14.10 -15.35
N LYS A 170 22.01 -14.03 -16.23
CA LYS A 170 21.97 -13.00 -17.28
C LYS A 170 21.62 -11.66 -16.66
N VAL A 171 22.47 -10.66 -16.89
CA VAL A 171 22.29 -9.27 -16.42
C VAL A 171 22.26 -8.35 -17.64
N PRO A 172 21.30 -7.42 -17.75
CA PRO A 172 21.33 -6.40 -18.80
C PRO A 172 22.60 -5.57 -18.67
N TYR A 173 23.29 -5.33 -19.78
CA TYR A 173 24.51 -4.52 -19.82
C TYR A 173 24.18 -3.08 -20.23
N PHE A 174 24.54 -2.14 -19.36
CA PHE A 174 24.37 -0.71 -19.54
C PHE A 174 25.75 -0.05 -19.53
N ALA A 175 26.19 0.40 -20.69
CA ALA A 175 27.50 1.04 -20.84
C ALA A 175 27.57 2.32 -20.00
N GLY A 176 28.68 2.51 -19.29
CA GLY A 176 28.92 3.70 -18.47
C GLY A 176 28.27 3.69 -17.07
N VAL A 177 27.40 2.73 -16.78
CA VAL A 177 26.81 2.60 -15.43
C VAL A 177 27.86 2.01 -14.47
N PRO A 178 28.13 2.65 -13.32
CA PRO A 178 29.08 2.14 -12.35
C PRO A 178 28.74 0.72 -11.87
N VAL A 179 29.73 -0.16 -11.89
CA VAL A 179 29.60 -1.55 -11.46
C VAL A 179 30.02 -1.72 -10.00
N ASN A 180 29.39 -2.67 -9.34
CA ASN A 180 29.67 -3.01 -7.95
C ASN A 180 31.06 -3.66 -7.83
N THR A 181 31.85 -3.17 -6.88
CA THR A 181 33.20 -3.66 -6.58
C THR A 181 33.29 -4.41 -5.24
N PHE A 182 32.17 -4.50 -4.50
CA PHE A 182 32.14 -5.23 -3.23
C PHE A 182 32.20 -6.73 -3.45
N GLY A 183 32.82 -7.42 -2.50
CA GLY A 183 32.96 -8.87 -2.52
C GLY A 183 33.11 -9.46 -1.12
N SER A 184 33.44 -10.74 -1.07
CA SER A 184 33.69 -11.42 0.19
C SER A 184 34.79 -10.71 0.99
N GLY A 185 34.51 -10.41 2.26
CA GLY A 185 35.42 -9.67 3.14
C GLY A 185 35.30 -8.15 3.08
N SER A 186 34.51 -7.58 2.18
CA SER A 186 34.26 -6.12 2.14
C SER A 186 33.55 -5.60 3.39
N PHE A 187 32.80 -6.45 4.10
CA PHE A 187 32.12 -6.05 5.33
C PHE A 187 32.28 -7.09 6.44
N TYR A 188 32.18 -6.63 7.67
CA TYR A 188 32.16 -7.45 8.87
C TYR A 188 31.26 -6.84 9.95
N TRP A 189 30.77 -7.67 10.86
CA TRP A 189 30.03 -7.20 12.05
C TRP A 189 31.02 -6.81 13.14
N ASN A 190 30.91 -5.59 13.64
CA ASN A 190 31.70 -5.16 14.78
C ASN A 190 31.08 -5.62 16.12
N ALA A 191 31.79 -5.39 17.23
CA ALA A 191 31.34 -5.82 18.56
C ALA A 191 30.01 -5.19 19.02
N ALA A 192 29.62 -4.05 18.44
CA ALA A 192 28.34 -3.38 18.70
C ALA A 192 27.20 -3.90 17.80
N GLY A 193 27.44 -4.95 17.01
CA GLY A 193 26.44 -5.50 16.10
C GLY A 193 26.13 -4.57 14.92
N ARG A 194 27.06 -3.71 14.52
CA ARG A 194 26.94 -2.86 13.33
C ARG A 194 27.79 -3.41 12.18
N LEU A 195 27.25 -3.34 10.98
CA LEU A 195 27.96 -3.72 9.78
C LEU A 195 28.98 -2.63 9.43
N THR A 196 30.23 -3.01 9.25
CA THR A 196 31.35 -2.11 9.00
C THR A 196 32.02 -2.47 7.68
N TYR A 197 32.31 -1.47 6.85
CA TYR A 197 33.08 -1.63 5.61
C TYR A 197 34.58 -1.71 5.93
N SER A 198 35.28 -2.67 5.34
CA SER A 198 36.71 -2.91 5.56
C SER A 198 37.63 -2.22 4.55
N GLY A 199 37.07 -1.72 3.44
CA GLY A 199 37.85 -1.07 2.38
C GLY A 199 38.05 0.43 2.59
N THR A 200 38.73 1.06 1.65
CA THR A 200 39.09 2.49 1.68
C THR A 200 38.47 3.30 0.55
N ASP A 201 37.73 2.68 -0.35
CA ASP A 201 37.16 3.35 -1.53
C ASP A 201 35.95 4.22 -1.17
N PHE A 202 35.34 3.97 -0.01
CA PHE A 202 34.16 4.66 0.46
C PHE A 202 34.27 5.00 1.95
N THR A 203 33.77 6.16 2.30
CA THR A 203 33.28 6.43 3.65
C THR A 203 31.85 5.90 3.76
N THR A 204 31.54 5.15 4.81
CA THR A 204 30.19 4.63 5.05
C THR A 204 29.48 5.37 6.16
N ARG A 205 28.20 5.67 5.96
CA ARG A 205 27.30 6.18 7.01
C ARG A 205 26.24 5.16 7.34
N PHE A 206 25.82 5.09 8.60
CA PHE A 206 24.73 4.24 9.05
C PHE A 206 23.40 4.99 9.08
N GLY A 207 22.34 4.38 8.58
CA GLY A 207 21.01 4.97 8.60
C GLY A 207 19.90 3.94 8.71
N ILE A 208 18.68 4.44 8.86
CA ILE A 208 17.47 3.62 8.96
C ILE A 208 16.41 4.13 7.99
N ASP A 209 15.41 3.31 7.72
CA ASP A 209 14.18 3.79 7.09
C ASP A 209 12.97 3.36 7.93
N VAL A 210 11.99 4.25 8.01
CA VAL A 210 10.86 4.13 8.93
C VAL A 210 9.56 4.51 8.25
N SER A 211 8.48 3.97 8.78
CA SER A 211 7.12 4.30 8.40
C SER A 211 6.23 4.32 9.65
N ALA A 212 4.93 4.51 9.45
CA ALA A 212 3.96 4.38 10.53
C ALA A 212 4.06 3.07 11.33
N TYR A 213 4.62 1.99 10.77
CA TYR A 213 4.77 0.72 11.48
C TYR A 213 5.64 0.85 12.73
N GLN A 214 6.80 1.52 12.62
CA GLN A 214 7.70 1.72 13.76
C GLN A 214 7.04 2.58 14.84
N ASN A 215 6.34 3.65 14.47
CA ASN A 215 5.60 4.47 15.43
C ASN A 215 4.52 3.65 16.14
N ARG A 216 3.70 2.89 15.40
CA ARG A 216 2.59 2.11 15.99
C ARG A 216 3.06 1.03 16.96
N ALA A 217 4.31 0.59 16.88
CA ALA A 217 4.90 -0.35 17.82
C ALA A 217 5.31 0.31 19.16
N ILE A 218 5.36 1.65 19.24
CA ILE A 218 5.72 2.40 20.45
C ILE A 218 4.44 2.86 21.15
N SER A 219 4.36 2.70 22.47
CA SER A 219 3.14 2.99 23.25
C SER A 219 2.63 4.43 23.09
N ASN A 220 3.53 5.41 23.05
CA ASN A 220 3.21 6.83 22.82
C ASN A 220 3.23 7.22 21.33
N LYS A 221 3.50 6.26 20.44
CA LYS A 221 3.59 6.41 18.98
C LYS A 221 4.68 7.38 18.48
N THR A 222 5.70 7.60 19.29
CA THR A 222 6.77 8.57 18.99
C THR A 222 8.14 7.90 19.09
N ILE A 223 8.89 7.94 18.00
CA ILE A 223 10.29 7.50 17.96
C ILE A 223 11.13 8.49 18.77
N ASP A 224 11.97 7.98 19.67
CA ASP A 224 12.99 8.80 20.33
C ASP A 224 14.19 8.99 19.39
N TRP A 225 14.11 10.03 18.58
CA TRP A 225 15.13 10.37 17.59
C TRP A 225 16.48 10.77 18.20
N ASN A 226 16.50 11.29 19.43
CA ASN A 226 17.75 11.58 20.14
C ASN A 226 18.45 10.29 20.56
N ALA A 227 17.69 9.31 21.06
CA ALA A 227 18.23 7.98 21.32
C ALA A 227 18.75 7.32 20.04
N ALA A 228 18.01 7.42 18.92
CA ALA A 228 18.46 6.88 17.64
C ALA A 228 19.75 7.56 17.15
N LYS A 229 19.85 8.89 17.26
CA LYS A 229 21.07 9.65 16.94
C LYS A 229 22.26 9.19 17.78
N ASN A 230 22.06 9.04 19.09
CA ASN A 230 23.09 8.58 20.02
C ASN A 230 23.52 7.13 19.78
N ASP A 231 22.64 6.32 19.17
CA ASP A 231 22.92 4.95 18.75
C ASP A 231 23.56 4.84 17.34
N GLY A 232 23.99 6.00 16.80
CA GLY A 232 24.80 6.10 15.59
C GLY A 232 24.00 6.30 14.30
N VAL A 233 22.70 6.58 14.36
CA VAL A 233 21.92 6.91 13.15
C VAL A 233 22.35 8.26 12.59
N GLU A 234 22.87 8.26 11.37
CA GLU A 234 23.35 9.45 10.69
C GLU A 234 22.38 9.98 9.64
N PHE A 235 21.59 9.10 9.02
CA PHE A 235 20.50 9.46 8.12
C PHE A 235 19.26 8.59 8.32
N ALA A 236 18.10 9.12 7.92
CA ALA A 236 16.83 8.41 7.92
C ALA A 236 16.04 8.64 6.62
N PHE A 237 15.39 7.60 6.10
CA PHE A 237 14.33 7.73 5.09
C PHE A 237 12.96 7.51 5.71
N VAL A 238 12.10 8.52 5.66
CA VAL A 238 10.73 8.44 6.20
C VAL A 238 9.75 8.15 5.06
N ARG A 239 8.90 7.12 5.20
CA ARG A 239 7.81 6.94 4.24
C ARG A 239 6.89 8.15 4.31
N ILE A 240 6.77 8.90 3.22
CA ILE A 240 5.89 10.07 3.18
C ILE A 240 4.48 9.71 2.71
N GLY A 241 4.38 8.71 1.84
CA GLY A 241 3.11 8.22 1.33
C GLY A 241 3.26 6.97 0.47
N LEU A 242 2.15 6.53 -0.08
CA LEU A 242 2.06 5.39 -0.96
C LEU A 242 0.93 5.53 -1.99
N ARG A 243 1.07 4.84 -3.12
CA ARG A 243 -0.05 4.47 -3.99
C ARG A 243 -0.45 3.02 -3.70
N GLY A 244 -1.73 2.78 -3.47
CA GLY A 244 -2.25 1.45 -3.15
C GLY A 244 -2.09 0.44 -4.28
N THR A 245 -1.77 -0.81 -3.94
CA THR A 245 -1.56 -1.93 -4.88
C THR A 245 -2.84 -2.48 -5.52
N SER A 246 -4.02 -1.98 -5.15
CA SER A 246 -5.32 -2.43 -5.67
C SER A 246 -5.97 -1.36 -6.56
N THR A 247 -6.57 -0.33 -5.97
CA THR A 247 -7.29 0.72 -6.69
C THR A 247 -6.39 1.84 -7.19
N GLY A 248 -5.14 1.90 -6.74
CA GLY A 248 -4.20 2.95 -7.13
C GLY A 248 -4.42 4.28 -6.39
N GLY A 249 -5.14 4.29 -5.26
CA GLY A 249 -5.35 5.50 -4.46
C GLY A 249 -4.07 5.98 -3.77
N LEU A 250 -3.88 7.31 -3.72
CA LEU A 250 -2.78 7.96 -3.02
C LEU A 250 -3.11 8.13 -1.53
N ASN A 251 -2.14 7.81 -0.67
CA ASN A 251 -2.30 7.87 0.78
C ASN A 251 -1.03 8.44 1.42
N ALA A 252 -1.18 9.31 2.41
CA ALA A 252 -0.05 9.76 3.22
C ALA A 252 0.28 8.69 4.30
N ASP A 253 1.55 8.59 4.68
CA ASP A 253 1.91 7.84 5.88
C ASP A 253 1.51 8.63 7.14
N GLY A 254 0.73 8.03 8.05
CA GLY A 254 0.15 8.78 9.18
C GLY A 254 1.14 9.45 10.13
N PHE A 255 2.45 9.13 10.05
CA PHE A 255 3.48 9.69 10.93
C PHE A 255 4.58 10.45 10.16
N TYR A 256 4.44 10.67 8.85
CA TYR A 256 5.53 11.25 8.04
C TYR A 256 6.03 12.58 8.61
N ALA A 257 5.11 13.51 8.93
CA ALA A 257 5.48 14.86 9.35
C ALA A 257 6.23 14.84 10.68
N GLN A 258 5.69 14.11 11.67
CA GLN A 258 6.31 13.95 12.98
C GLN A 258 7.70 13.31 12.87
N ASN A 259 7.85 12.30 12.01
CA ASN A 259 9.12 11.60 11.83
C ASN A 259 10.16 12.47 11.11
N ILE A 260 9.76 13.22 10.08
CA ILE A 260 10.65 14.17 9.39
C ILE A 260 11.12 15.23 10.39
N ASP A 261 10.18 15.91 11.05
CA ASP A 261 10.48 17.02 11.95
C ASP A 261 11.32 16.52 13.16
N GLY A 262 11.02 15.34 13.69
CA GLY A 262 11.74 14.73 14.81
C GLY A 262 13.17 14.29 14.47
N ALA A 263 13.38 13.62 13.34
CA ALA A 263 14.71 13.19 12.90
C ALA A 263 15.61 14.40 12.60
N MET A 264 15.08 15.40 11.90
CA MET A 264 15.80 16.64 11.61
C MET A 264 16.15 17.42 12.88
N ALA A 265 15.24 17.50 13.85
CA ALA A 265 15.50 18.15 15.13
C ALA A 265 16.61 17.47 15.95
N ALA A 266 16.77 16.15 15.80
CA ALA A 266 17.89 15.39 16.39
C ALA A 266 19.21 15.49 15.61
N GLY A 267 19.24 16.25 14.50
CA GLY A 267 20.42 16.38 13.64
C GLY A 267 20.73 15.13 12.81
N ILE A 268 19.70 14.37 12.42
CA ILE A 268 19.80 13.24 11.50
C ILE A 268 19.48 13.74 10.08
N ASP A 269 20.31 13.39 9.09
CA ASP A 269 20.00 13.73 7.71
C ASP A 269 18.73 13.01 7.26
N THR A 270 17.74 13.75 6.81
CA THR A 270 16.39 13.20 6.63
C THR A 270 15.96 13.34 5.18
N GLY A 271 15.81 12.20 4.53
CA GLY A 271 15.11 12.06 3.26
C GLY A 271 13.75 11.39 3.46
N VAL A 272 13.01 11.21 2.37
CA VAL A 272 11.71 10.53 2.37
C VAL A 272 11.64 9.51 1.25
N TYR A 273 10.71 8.57 1.32
CA TYR A 273 10.39 7.69 0.21
C TYR A 273 8.88 7.58 -0.03
N PHE A 274 8.51 7.36 -1.28
CA PHE A 274 7.13 7.15 -1.70
C PHE A 274 6.97 5.77 -2.33
N PHE A 275 6.17 4.91 -1.70
CA PHE A 275 5.87 3.57 -2.23
C PHE A 275 4.94 3.71 -3.44
N SER A 276 5.49 3.55 -4.63
CA SER A 276 4.80 3.73 -5.89
C SER A 276 4.12 2.46 -6.36
N GLN A 277 2.95 2.66 -6.96
CA GLN A 277 2.26 1.65 -7.77
C GLN A 277 1.85 2.24 -9.12
N ALA A 278 2.59 3.26 -9.59
CA ALA A 278 2.31 3.94 -10.85
C ALA A 278 2.50 3.01 -12.05
N ILE A 279 1.51 2.98 -12.93
CA ILE A 279 1.52 2.21 -14.19
C ILE A 279 1.54 3.10 -15.45
N THR A 280 1.53 4.42 -15.27
CA THR A 280 1.66 5.43 -16.34
C THR A 280 2.56 6.58 -15.88
N VAL A 281 3.12 7.34 -16.83
CA VAL A 281 3.92 8.53 -16.52
C VAL A 281 3.09 9.57 -15.75
N ALA A 282 1.82 9.74 -16.13
CA ALA A 282 0.90 10.65 -15.45
C ALA A 282 0.72 10.28 -13.97
N GLU A 283 0.56 8.99 -13.65
CA GLU A 283 0.48 8.53 -12.26
C GLU A 283 1.77 8.79 -11.49
N ALA A 284 2.94 8.64 -12.11
CA ALA A 284 4.22 8.90 -11.46
C ALA A 284 4.44 10.40 -11.19
N VAL A 285 4.01 11.27 -12.10
CA VAL A 285 3.99 12.73 -11.88
C VAL A 285 2.99 13.11 -10.78
N GLU A 286 1.83 12.46 -10.74
CA GLU A 286 0.84 12.62 -9.67
C GLU A 286 1.42 12.25 -8.30
N GLU A 287 2.12 11.12 -8.21
CA GLU A 287 2.82 10.69 -6.99
C GLU A 287 3.88 11.70 -6.54
N ALA A 288 4.71 12.20 -7.46
CA ALA A 288 5.72 13.21 -7.15
C ALA A 288 5.09 14.52 -6.65
N ASN A 289 4.03 15.01 -7.31
CA ASN A 289 3.29 16.20 -6.87
C ASN A 289 2.63 16.01 -5.51
N TYR A 290 2.15 14.81 -5.21
CA TYR A 290 1.60 14.48 -3.90
C TYR A 290 2.69 14.48 -2.81
N VAL A 291 3.88 13.96 -3.10
CA VAL A 291 5.05 14.11 -2.20
C VAL A 291 5.35 15.59 -1.94
N ILE A 292 5.43 16.40 -2.99
CA ILE A 292 5.72 17.85 -2.89
C ILE A 292 4.66 18.56 -2.03
N SER A 293 3.38 18.23 -2.22
CA SER A 293 2.30 18.83 -1.43
C SER A 293 2.34 18.45 0.05
N LEU A 294 2.67 17.19 0.36
CA LEU A 294 2.85 16.71 1.74
C LEU A 294 4.07 17.34 2.42
N LEU A 295 5.16 17.57 1.67
CA LEU A 295 6.32 18.29 2.20
C LEU A 295 5.94 19.72 2.61
N GLY A 296 5.02 20.37 1.88
CA GLY A 296 4.44 21.65 2.28
C GLY A 296 5.49 22.76 2.47
N GLY A 297 6.56 22.74 1.66
CA GLY A 297 7.67 23.69 1.74
C GLY A 297 8.77 23.31 2.75
N ARG A 298 8.71 22.14 3.40
CA ARG A 298 9.83 21.61 4.21
C ARG A 298 11.07 21.46 3.34
N THR A 299 12.22 21.89 3.86
CA THR A 299 13.53 21.56 3.28
C THR A 299 13.96 20.19 3.80
N LEU A 300 14.46 19.32 2.92
CA LEU A 300 15.04 18.03 3.31
C LEU A 300 16.58 18.12 3.23
N THR A 301 17.26 17.38 4.11
CA THR A 301 18.72 17.20 4.04
C THR A 301 19.12 15.93 3.29
N GLY A 302 18.18 15.00 3.11
CA GLY A 302 18.31 13.80 2.27
C GLY A 302 17.41 13.82 1.01
N PRO A 303 17.53 12.81 0.14
CA PRO A 303 16.73 12.70 -1.09
C PRO A 303 15.28 12.25 -0.87
N VAL A 304 14.48 12.40 -1.92
CA VAL A 304 13.16 11.78 -2.09
C VAL A 304 13.31 10.53 -2.96
N ALA A 305 13.05 9.35 -2.40
CA ALA A 305 13.16 8.08 -3.11
C ALA A 305 11.85 7.69 -3.80
N TYR A 306 11.95 7.29 -5.08
CA TYR A 306 10.91 6.56 -5.79
C TYR A 306 11.03 5.08 -5.48
N ASP A 307 10.11 4.58 -4.65
CA ASP A 307 10.09 3.19 -4.19
C ASP A 307 9.08 2.37 -4.99
N TRP A 308 9.51 1.88 -6.14
CA TRP A 308 8.67 1.08 -7.04
C TRP A 308 8.98 -0.40 -6.87
N GLU A 309 8.11 -1.10 -6.15
CA GLU A 309 8.27 -2.52 -5.87
C GLU A 309 7.24 -3.37 -6.59
N MET A 310 7.67 -4.57 -6.98
CA MET A 310 6.82 -5.56 -7.63
C MET A 310 7.14 -6.94 -7.06
N HIS A 311 6.13 -7.58 -6.47
CA HIS A 311 6.24 -8.94 -5.94
C HIS A 311 5.58 -9.96 -6.89
N ASP A 312 4.26 -9.89 -7.04
CA ASP A 312 3.47 -10.82 -7.85
C ASP A 312 2.26 -10.13 -8.51
N SER A 313 1.34 -10.89 -9.11
CA SER A 313 0.18 -10.39 -9.83
C SER A 313 -0.85 -9.66 -8.98
N THR A 314 -0.71 -9.64 -7.66
CA THR A 314 -1.55 -8.82 -6.76
C THR A 314 -1.16 -7.34 -6.77
N TYR A 315 0.02 -7.01 -7.30
CA TYR A 315 0.49 -5.63 -7.44
C TYR A 315 0.01 -5.07 -8.78
N ARG A 316 -0.55 -3.85 -8.78
CA ARG A 316 -0.95 -3.11 -10.01
C ARG A 316 0.16 -3.09 -11.05
N VAL A 317 1.39 -2.97 -10.58
CA VAL A 317 2.56 -2.79 -11.43
C VAL A 317 3.02 -4.06 -12.17
N TYR A 318 2.48 -5.25 -11.85
CA TYR A 318 2.94 -6.55 -12.36
C TYR A 318 3.09 -6.61 -13.89
N GLY A 319 2.09 -6.06 -14.61
CA GLY A 319 2.03 -6.04 -16.07
C GLY A 319 2.80 -4.88 -16.75
N THR A 320 3.41 -3.99 -15.98
CA THR A 320 4.06 -2.78 -16.53
C THR A 320 5.30 -3.17 -17.34
N SER A 321 5.42 -2.64 -18.55
CA SER A 321 6.58 -2.86 -19.42
C SER A 321 7.83 -2.20 -18.83
N SER A 322 9.02 -2.69 -19.17
CA SER A 322 10.29 -2.11 -18.69
C SER A 322 10.45 -0.65 -19.16
N ALA A 323 10.02 -0.37 -20.40
CA ALA A 323 10.00 0.98 -20.94
C ALA A 323 9.10 1.92 -20.12
N MET A 324 7.88 1.49 -19.78
CA MET A 324 6.95 2.28 -18.97
C MET A 324 7.46 2.45 -17.53
N ALA A 325 7.94 1.37 -16.89
CA ALA A 325 8.48 1.45 -15.52
C ALA A 325 9.66 2.44 -15.43
N THR A 326 10.55 2.42 -16.42
CA THR A 326 11.66 3.38 -16.55
C THR A 326 11.15 4.81 -16.75
N ALA A 327 10.15 5.00 -17.62
CA ALA A 327 9.55 6.31 -17.87
C ALA A 327 8.88 6.88 -16.61
N CYS A 328 8.14 6.07 -15.85
CA CYS A 328 7.56 6.45 -14.56
C CYS A 328 8.64 6.90 -13.57
N ALA A 329 9.69 6.08 -13.36
CA ALA A 329 10.78 6.41 -12.44
C ALA A 329 11.46 7.73 -12.82
N LYS A 330 11.77 7.91 -14.12
CA LYS A 330 12.36 9.15 -14.62
C LYS A 330 11.45 10.35 -14.40
N ALA A 331 10.17 10.24 -14.72
CA ALA A 331 9.22 11.34 -14.60
C ALA A 331 8.99 11.76 -13.14
N PHE A 332 8.90 10.79 -12.23
CA PHE A 332 8.85 11.07 -10.79
C PHE A 332 10.10 11.84 -10.36
N CYS A 333 11.29 11.33 -10.68
CA CYS A 333 12.56 11.96 -10.26
C CYS A 333 12.71 13.37 -10.83
N GLN A 334 12.43 13.58 -12.12
CA GLN A 334 12.48 14.90 -12.75
C GLN A 334 11.50 15.89 -12.13
N THR A 335 10.31 15.44 -11.73
CA THR A 335 9.30 16.28 -11.08
C THR A 335 9.77 16.73 -9.69
N ILE A 336 10.36 15.80 -8.92
CA ILE A 336 10.97 16.08 -7.61
C ILE A 336 12.12 17.08 -7.74
N GLU A 337 13.02 16.91 -8.71
CA GLU A 337 14.15 17.81 -8.95
C GLU A 337 13.72 19.19 -9.42
N ALA A 338 12.70 19.27 -10.28
CA ALA A 338 12.12 20.55 -10.69
C ALA A 338 11.52 21.34 -9.51
N ALA A 339 11.09 20.65 -8.45
CA ALA A 339 10.62 21.27 -7.21
C ALA A 339 11.76 21.62 -6.23
N GLY A 340 13.03 21.37 -6.59
CA GLY A 340 14.20 21.74 -5.80
C GLY A 340 14.69 20.68 -4.81
N TYR A 341 14.14 19.46 -4.86
CA TYR A 341 14.56 18.34 -4.02
C TYR A 341 15.52 17.41 -4.76
N LYS A 342 16.38 16.69 -4.03
CA LYS A 342 17.20 15.62 -4.62
C LYS A 342 16.33 14.39 -4.83
N ALA A 343 16.36 13.78 -6.02
CA ALA A 343 15.68 12.51 -6.29
C ALA A 343 16.61 11.31 -6.05
N MET A 344 16.01 10.14 -5.80
CA MET A 344 16.68 8.85 -5.64
C MET A 344 15.75 7.74 -6.17
N VAL A 345 16.30 6.62 -6.62
CA VAL A 345 15.52 5.45 -7.03
C VAL A 345 15.78 4.29 -6.08
N TYR A 346 14.73 3.68 -5.55
CA TYR A 346 14.82 2.39 -4.90
C TYR A 346 14.45 1.28 -5.90
N THR A 347 15.16 0.16 -5.83
CA THR A 347 14.97 -0.99 -6.73
C THR A 347 15.30 -2.28 -6.02
N SER A 348 14.75 -3.41 -6.47
CA SER A 348 15.26 -4.75 -6.15
C SER A 348 16.14 -5.30 -7.28
N SER A 349 16.79 -6.46 -7.07
CA SER A 349 17.53 -7.15 -8.14
C SER A 349 16.62 -7.48 -9.32
N TYR A 350 15.39 -7.90 -9.03
CA TYR A 350 14.42 -8.21 -10.08
C TYR A 350 14.09 -6.96 -10.88
N VAL A 351 13.75 -5.85 -10.21
CA VAL A 351 13.36 -4.59 -10.88
C VAL A 351 14.53 -4.04 -11.69
N ALA A 352 15.74 -4.03 -11.12
CA ALA A 352 16.96 -3.55 -11.77
C ALA A 352 17.31 -4.33 -13.06
N TYR A 353 17.04 -5.64 -13.10
CA TYR A 353 17.43 -6.48 -14.23
C TYR A 353 16.32 -6.80 -15.21
N ASN A 354 15.05 -6.49 -14.88
CA ASN A 354 13.91 -6.85 -15.72
C ASN A 354 12.99 -5.67 -16.04
N LYS A 355 13.05 -4.57 -15.27
CA LYS A 355 12.11 -3.45 -15.40
C LYS A 355 12.81 -2.11 -15.66
N PHE A 356 13.89 -1.81 -14.96
CA PHE A 356 14.56 -0.52 -15.08
C PHE A 356 15.69 -0.52 -16.10
N ASP A 357 15.70 0.51 -16.95
CA ASP A 357 16.87 0.87 -17.73
C ASP A 357 17.82 1.73 -16.88
N LEU A 358 18.85 1.11 -16.32
CA LEU A 358 19.79 1.84 -15.47
C LEU A 358 20.70 2.77 -16.26
N SER A 359 20.80 2.64 -17.60
CA SER A 359 21.49 3.67 -18.41
C SER A 359 20.75 5.01 -18.38
N VAL A 360 19.44 4.99 -18.09
CA VAL A 360 18.60 6.19 -17.97
C VAL A 360 18.53 6.68 -16.52
N LEU A 361 18.57 5.78 -15.54
CA LEU A 361 18.33 6.09 -14.13
C LEU A 361 19.60 6.24 -13.28
N SER A 362 20.78 5.89 -13.79
CA SER A 362 22.03 5.88 -13.02
C SER A 362 22.58 7.26 -12.64
N ASP A 363 22.01 8.34 -13.18
CA ASP A 363 22.28 9.70 -12.71
C ASP A 363 21.65 9.98 -11.34
N TYR A 364 20.63 9.20 -10.95
CA TYR A 364 20.04 9.24 -9.61
C TYR A 364 20.75 8.24 -8.69
N PRO A 365 20.94 8.56 -7.40
CA PRO A 365 21.40 7.59 -6.43
C PRO A 365 20.51 6.34 -6.43
N ILE A 366 21.12 5.17 -6.31
CA ILE A 366 20.41 3.88 -6.24
C ILE A 366 20.39 3.40 -4.79
N TRP A 367 19.19 3.17 -4.27
CA TRP A 367 18.94 2.49 -3.01
C TRP A 367 18.50 1.05 -3.26
N TYR A 368 19.23 0.09 -2.70
CA TYR A 368 19.10 -1.32 -3.02
C TYR A 368 18.95 -2.18 -1.77
N PRO A 369 17.92 -3.04 -1.68
CA PRO A 369 17.75 -4.00 -0.62
C PRO A 369 18.40 -5.33 -0.97
N GLU A 370 19.21 -5.84 -0.04
CA GLU A 370 19.58 -7.25 -0.04
C GLU A 370 19.93 -7.68 1.38
N TYR A 371 19.18 -8.64 1.90
CA TYR A 371 19.27 -9.03 3.29
C TYR A 371 20.03 -10.33 3.43
N LYS A 372 20.98 -10.36 4.37
CA LYS A 372 21.53 -11.63 4.85
C LYS A 372 20.40 -12.44 5.50
N SER A 373 20.27 -13.70 5.10
CA SER A 373 19.28 -14.64 5.67
C SER A 373 19.95 -15.96 6.03
N ALA A 374 19.18 -16.93 6.54
CA ALA A 374 19.70 -18.29 6.71
C ALA A 374 20.11 -18.91 5.36
N ASP A 375 19.51 -18.45 4.27
CA ASP A 375 19.68 -18.98 2.91
C ASP A 375 20.62 -18.13 2.04
N SER A 376 20.98 -16.91 2.48
CA SER A 376 22.00 -16.07 1.85
C SER A 376 23.11 -15.74 2.85
N THR A 377 24.30 -16.29 2.60
CA THR A 377 25.49 -16.10 3.45
C THR A 377 26.31 -14.87 3.04
N ALA A 378 25.97 -14.22 1.93
CA ALA A 378 26.67 -13.04 1.45
C ALA A 378 26.54 -11.89 2.45
N LEU A 379 27.66 -11.19 2.68
CA LEU A 379 27.74 -10.04 3.57
C LEU A 379 28.19 -8.81 2.78
N TYR A 380 27.63 -8.63 1.59
CA TYR A 380 27.86 -7.51 0.68
C TYR A 380 26.70 -7.50 -0.34
N PRO A 381 26.34 -6.34 -0.93
CA PRO A 381 25.33 -6.31 -1.98
C PRO A 381 25.87 -7.03 -3.22
N GLN A 382 25.08 -7.89 -3.82
CA GLN A 382 25.42 -8.73 -4.97
C GLN A 382 24.86 -8.18 -6.29
N LEU A 383 24.15 -7.04 -6.25
CA LEU A 383 23.78 -6.30 -7.46
C LEU A 383 25.03 -6.04 -8.32
N TYR A 384 24.96 -6.30 -9.62
CA TYR A 384 26.06 -6.11 -10.56
C TYR A 384 26.42 -4.63 -10.70
N TYR A 385 25.41 -3.76 -10.65
CA TYR A 385 25.57 -2.30 -10.63
C TYR A 385 25.79 -1.81 -9.21
N ARG A 386 26.58 -0.74 -9.06
CA ARG A 386 26.97 -0.20 -7.77
C ARG A 386 25.79 0.55 -7.12
N PRO A 387 25.28 0.10 -5.96
CA PRO A 387 24.33 0.91 -5.19
C PRO A 387 25.04 2.08 -4.50
N ASN A 388 24.30 3.16 -4.25
CA ASN A 388 24.74 4.27 -3.39
C ASN A 388 24.31 4.05 -1.93
N TYR A 389 23.18 3.36 -1.75
CA TYR A 389 22.65 2.97 -0.46
C TYR A 389 22.32 1.47 -0.48
N TRP A 390 22.69 0.75 0.57
CA TRP A 390 22.36 -0.66 0.73
C TRP A 390 21.53 -0.87 1.99
N GLN A 391 20.28 -1.30 1.83
CA GLN A 391 19.43 -1.78 2.91
C GLN A 391 19.80 -3.24 3.19
N PHE A 392 20.57 -3.46 4.24
CA PHE A 392 21.25 -4.74 4.47
C PHE A 392 20.50 -5.67 5.44
N THR A 393 19.47 -5.16 6.13
CA THR A 393 18.60 -5.97 7.01
C THR A 393 17.29 -5.24 7.31
N SER A 394 16.21 -6.02 7.45
CA SER A 394 14.92 -5.59 7.98
C SER A 394 14.68 -5.95 9.45
N LYS A 395 15.73 -6.48 10.09
CA LYS A 395 15.70 -7.00 11.46
C LYS A 395 16.68 -6.24 12.36
N GLY A 396 16.99 -5.00 12.01
CA GLY A 396 17.86 -4.14 12.79
C GLY A 396 17.26 -3.78 14.14
N SER A 397 18.14 -3.42 15.09
CA SER A 397 17.76 -2.89 16.40
C SER A 397 18.51 -1.59 16.62
N VAL A 398 17.75 -0.54 16.89
CA VAL A 398 18.23 0.83 17.11
C VAL A 398 17.50 1.42 18.31
N ALA A 399 18.25 2.08 19.20
CA ALA A 399 17.69 2.73 20.37
C ALA A 399 16.66 3.80 19.96
N GLY A 400 15.60 3.94 20.77
CA GLY A 400 14.48 4.84 20.49
C GLY A 400 13.36 4.25 19.63
N LEU A 401 13.54 3.03 19.12
CA LEU A 401 12.51 2.20 18.52
C LEU A 401 12.20 0.97 19.39
N SER A 402 10.98 0.44 19.30
CA SER A 402 10.53 -0.74 20.08
C SER A 402 10.40 -2.03 19.25
N SER A 403 10.49 -1.92 17.93
CA SER A 403 10.41 -3.03 16.98
C SER A 403 11.65 -3.09 16.09
N SER A 404 11.75 -4.15 15.29
CA SER A 404 12.71 -4.21 14.19
C SER A 404 12.58 -2.99 13.27
N VAL A 405 13.72 -2.59 12.71
CA VAL A 405 13.82 -1.50 11.73
C VAL A 405 14.74 -1.90 10.59
N ASP A 406 14.44 -1.37 9.41
CA ASP A 406 15.31 -1.50 8.24
C ASP A 406 16.58 -0.67 8.45
N CYS A 407 17.73 -1.28 8.18
CA CYS A 407 19.04 -0.66 8.38
C CYS A 407 19.80 -0.55 7.07
N ASN A 408 20.48 0.59 6.92
CA ASN A 408 21.09 1.02 5.68
C ASN A 408 22.55 1.43 5.88
N LEU A 409 23.37 1.19 4.86
CA LEU A 409 24.66 1.85 4.68
C LEU A 409 24.60 2.78 3.47
N GLN A 410 25.03 4.02 3.64
CA GLN A 410 25.32 4.93 2.52
C GLN A 410 26.80 4.79 2.16
N PHE A 411 27.11 4.69 0.87
CA PHE A 411 28.47 4.70 0.34
C PHE A 411 28.81 6.06 -0.25
N ILE A 412 29.78 6.76 0.35
CA ILE A 412 30.29 8.05 -0.13
C ILE A 412 31.67 7.79 -0.73
N PRO A 413 31.86 7.92 -2.06
CA PRO A 413 33.17 7.75 -2.69
C PRO A 413 34.18 8.74 -2.10
N ASN A 414 35.40 8.26 -1.83
CA ASN A 414 36.51 9.07 -1.32
C ASN A 414 37.27 9.82 -2.41
#